data_AF-A0A8T3TIT9-F1
#
_entry.id   AF-A0A8T3TIT9-F1
#
_cell.length_a   1.000
_cell.length_b   1.000
_cell.length_c   1.000
_cell.angle_alpha   90.00
_cell.angle_beta   90.00
_cell.angle_gamma   90.00
#
_symmetry.space_group_name_H-M   'P 1'
#
loop_
_entity.id
_entity.type
_entity.pdbx_description
1 polymer ?
#
loop_
_entity_poly.entity_id
_entity_poly.type
_entity_poly.pdbx_seq_one_letter_code
_entity_poly.pdbx_strand_id
1 'polypeptide(L)'
;MDADRLLTAFIGAFFGAAGWLVVGLFIQRNQFARVARNSARAVYFELAVNAIAVGLARQHGVFQPLARGTFDRLLPELAALLSMDDLQKVAQAHMGHAGYDQLQRDPGIPATVRRTILARAEEQHRDATDVLVRRAFSQAERARLVPPGPEIPVEATTAPEVRT
;
A
#
# COMPACT_ATOMS: atom_id res chain seq x y z
N MET A 1 58.00 26.83 2.40
CA MET A 1 56.60 26.64 1.96
C MET A 1 55.76 27.55 2.81
N ASP A 2 55.00 28.44 2.17
CA ASP A 2 54.26 29.50 2.86
C ASP A 2 53.08 28.89 3.62
N ALA A 3 53.06 29.06 4.95
CA ALA A 3 52.02 28.53 5.83
C ALA A 3 50.60 28.91 5.35
N ASP A 4 50.47 30.08 4.72
CA ASP A 4 49.22 30.57 4.14
C ASP A 4 48.70 29.71 2.98
N ARG A 5 49.60 29.17 2.14
CA ARG A 5 49.20 28.27 1.04
C ARG A 5 48.72 26.94 1.58
N LEU A 6 49.35 26.45 2.66
CA LEU A 6 49.01 25.19 3.29
C LEU A 6 47.67 25.29 4.03
N LEU A 7 47.43 26.42 4.72
CA LEU A 7 46.14 26.75 5.34
C LEU A 7 45.02 26.86 4.30
N THR A 8 45.28 27.58 3.20
CA THR A 8 44.29 27.73 2.11
C THR A 8 43.96 26.39 1.45
N ALA A 9 44.97 25.55 1.20
CA ALA A 9 44.78 24.20 0.66
C ALA A 9 43.99 23.30 1.61
N PHE A 10 44.26 23.37 2.92
CA PHE A 10 43.55 22.62 3.94
C PHE A 10 42.08 23.03 4.03
N ILE A 11 41.81 24.34 4.05
CA ILE A 11 40.45 24.90 4.03
C ILE A 11 39.69 24.39 2.80
N GLY A 12 40.30 24.47 1.61
CA GLY A 12 39.71 23.96 0.37
C GLY A 12 39.40 22.47 0.41
N ALA A 13 40.33 21.65 0.91
CA ALA A 13 40.13 20.21 1.06
C ALA A 13 39.02 19.87 2.07
N PHE A 14 38.97 20.59 3.19
CA PHE A 14 37.94 20.40 4.21
C PHE A 14 36.54 20.73 3.69
N PHE A 15 36.35 21.89 3.06
CA PHE A 15 35.07 22.27 2.47
C PHE A 15 34.68 21.36 1.29
N GLY A 16 35.66 20.90 0.51
CA GLY A 16 35.44 19.89 -0.54
C GLY A 16 34.92 18.57 0.02
N ALA A 17 35.57 18.04 1.06
CA ALA A 17 35.17 16.80 1.73
C ALA A 17 33.81 16.93 2.43
N ALA A 18 33.59 18.04 3.15
CA ALA A 18 32.32 18.32 3.82
C ALA A 18 31.17 18.45 2.81
N GLY A 19 31.41 19.13 1.68
CA GLY A 19 30.43 19.23 0.59
C GLY A 19 30.05 17.86 0.02
N TRP A 20 31.04 17.01 -0.24
CA TRP A 20 30.79 15.65 -0.73
C TRP A 20 30.05 14.77 0.28
N LEU A 21 30.35 14.91 1.57
CA LEU A 21 29.65 14.17 2.63
C LEU A 21 28.17 14.55 2.68
N VAL A 22 27.86 15.85 2.59
CA VAL A 22 26.47 16.34 2.54
C VAL A 22 25.73 15.78 1.32
N VAL A 23 26.36 15.78 0.14
CA VAL A 23 25.79 15.19 -1.08
C VAL A 23 25.54 13.69 -0.90
N GLY A 24 26.50 12.96 -0.31
CA GLY A 24 26.36 11.53 -0.01
C GLY A 24 25.15 11.25 0.89
N LEU A 25 25.03 11.99 2.01
CA LEU A 25 23.87 11.88 2.92
C LEU A 25 22.55 12.20 2.21
N PHE A 26 22.54 13.22 1.35
CA PHE A 26 21.34 13.61 0.61
C PHE A 26 20.89 12.51 -0.37
N ILE A 27 21.83 11.95 -1.15
CA ILE A 27 21.55 10.85 -2.07
C ILE A 27 21.04 9.62 -1.32
N GLN A 28 21.72 9.26 -0.23
CA GLN A 28 21.36 8.12 0.61
C GLN A 28 19.94 8.26 1.19
N ARG A 29 19.60 9.43 1.76
CA ARG A 29 18.25 9.73 2.25
C ARG A 29 17.19 9.58 1.15
N ASN A 30 17.48 10.09 -0.05
CA ASN A 30 16.55 10.02 -1.18
C ASN A 30 16.39 8.60 -1.72
N GLN A 31 17.40 7.75 -1.61
CA GLN A 31 17.30 6.33 -1.96
C GLN A 31 16.41 5.60 -0.95
N PHE A 32 16.63 5.79 0.35
CA PHE A 32 15.77 5.20 1.38
C PHE A 32 14.31 5.60 1.22
N ALA A 33 14.03 6.89 1.00
CA ALA A 33 12.67 7.36 0.79
C ALA A 33 12.01 6.72 -0.46
N ARG A 34 12.77 6.47 -1.52
CA ARG A 34 12.27 5.80 -2.74
C ARG A 34 11.97 4.33 -2.50
N VAL A 35 12.90 3.61 -1.84
CA VAL A 35 12.70 2.21 -1.47
C VAL A 35 11.47 2.08 -0.58
N ALA A 36 11.37 2.89 0.47
CA ALA A 36 10.25 2.87 1.39
C ALA A 36 8.90 3.12 0.71
N ARG A 37 8.82 4.09 -0.22
CA ARG A 37 7.61 4.32 -1.02
C ARG A 37 7.28 3.15 -1.93
N ASN A 38 8.27 2.57 -2.62
CA ASN A 38 8.02 1.42 -3.49
C ASN A 38 7.53 0.21 -2.68
N SER A 39 8.07 0.00 -1.49
CA SER A 39 7.60 -1.03 -0.57
C SER A 39 6.15 -0.79 -0.14
N ALA A 40 5.82 0.44 0.22
CA ALA A 40 4.45 0.82 0.55
C ALA A 40 3.46 0.64 -0.61
N ARG A 41 3.89 0.88 -1.86
CA ARG A 41 3.08 0.59 -3.06
C ARG A 41 2.84 -0.91 -3.25
N ALA A 42 3.86 -1.74 -3.02
CA ALA A 42 3.70 -3.19 -3.10
C ALA A 42 2.67 -3.70 -2.08
N VAL A 43 2.75 -3.22 -0.83
CA VAL A 43 1.78 -3.55 0.22
C VAL A 43 0.39 -2.99 -0.10
N TYR A 44 0.30 -1.81 -0.72
CA TYR A 44 -0.97 -1.27 -1.19
C TYR A 44 -1.67 -2.22 -2.17
N PHE A 45 -0.94 -2.76 -3.16
CA PHE A 45 -1.54 -3.69 -4.12
C PHE A 45 -1.95 -5.02 -3.48
N GLU A 46 -1.15 -5.54 -2.53
CA GLU A 46 -1.53 -6.71 -1.74
C GLU A 46 -2.85 -6.47 -0.99
N LEU A 47 -2.97 -5.35 -0.27
CA LEU A 47 -4.18 -4.99 0.46
C LEU A 47 -5.37 -4.71 -0.46
N ALA A 48 -5.16 -4.10 -1.61
CA ALA A 48 -6.22 -3.86 -2.59
C ALA A 48 -6.81 -5.18 -3.12
N VAL A 49 -5.95 -6.17 -3.41
CA VAL A 49 -6.40 -7.51 -3.82
C VAL A 49 -7.12 -8.22 -2.68
N ASN A 50 -6.62 -8.13 -1.45
CA ASN A 50 -7.30 -8.67 -0.28
C ASN A 50 -8.67 -8.01 -0.05
N ALA A 51 -8.79 -6.69 -0.26
CA ALA A 51 -10.06 -5.98 -0.15
C ALA A 51 -11.10 -6.50 -1.15
N ILE A 52 -10.68 -6.80 -2.39
CA ILE A 52 -11.54 -7.42 -3.40
C ILE A 52 -11.98 -8.82 -2.94
N ALA A 53 -11.06 -9.64 -2.40
CA ALA A 53 -11.39 -10.96 -1.87
C ALA A 53 -12.40 -10.89 -0.72
N VAL A 54 -12.22 -9.96 0.22
CA VAL A 54 -13.16 -9.72 1.32
C VAL A 54 -14.52 -9.25 0.80
N GLY A 55 -14.53 -8.38 -0.23
CA GLY A 55 -15.75 -7.93 -0.90
C GLY A 55 -16.52 -9.09 -1.55
N LEU A 56 -15.83 -9.99 -2.26
CA LEU A 56 -16.41 -11.20 -2.85
C LEU A 56 -16.97 -12.14 -1.77
N ALA A 57 -16.24 -12.34 -0.67
CA ALA A 57 -16.72 -13.14 0.45
C ALA A 57 -17.98 -12.52 1.06
N ARG A 58 -18.06 -11.20 1.19
CA ARG A 58 -19.22 -10.50 1.75
C ARG A 58 -20.45 -10.59 0.85
N GLN A 59 -20.27 -10.38 -0.45
CA GLN A 59 -21.37 -10.28 -1.42
C GLN A 59 -21.86 -11.66 -1.87
N HIS A 60 -20.94 -12.58 -2.10
CA HIS A 60 -21.23 -13.86 -2.75
C HIS A 60 -20.88 -15.08 -1.89
N GLY A 61 -20.29 -14.89 -0.70
CA GLY A 61 -19.83 -16.01 0.13
C GLY A 61 -18.62 -16.74 -0.44
N VAL A 62 -17.96 -16.18 -1.46
CA VAL A 62 -16.79 -16.77 -2.12
C VAL A 62 -15.53 -16.33 -1.41
N PHE A 63 -14.91 -17.24 -0.65
CA PHE A 63 -13.69 -16.97 0.08
C PHE A 63 -12.46 -17.29 -0.78
N GLN A 64 -11.57 -16.31 -0.91
CA GLN A 64 -10.24 -16.45 -1.50
C GLN A 64 -9.17 -16.30 -0.40
N PRO A 65 -8.00 -16.95 -0.54
CA PRO A 65 -6.91 -16.79 0.42
C PRO A 65 -6.40 -15.34 0.42
N LEU A 66 -6.18 -14.78 1.61
CA LEU A 66 -5.63 -13.43 1.78
C LEU A 66 -4.11 -13.47 1.86
N ALA A 67 -3.45 -12.59 1.11
CA ALA A 67 -2.00 -12.50 1.05
C ALA A 67 -1.43 -11.61 2.17
N ARG A 68 -0.32 -12.04 2.79
CA ARG A 68 0.38 -11.30 3.86
C ARG A 68 1.90 -11.22 3.65
N GLY A 69 2.44 -12.01 2.71
CA GLY A 69 3.88 -12.17 2.55
C GLY A 69 4.60 -10.87 2.18
N THR A 70 3.95 -9.97 1.45
CA THR A 70 4.55 -8.68 1.08
C THR A 70 4.65 -7.78 2.29
N PHE A 71 3.59 -7.68 3.11
CA PHE A 71 3.60 -6.91 4.34
C PHE A 71 4.68 -7.37 5.32
N ASP A 72 4.74 -8.68 5.62
CA ASP A 72 5.71 -9.21 6.60
C ASP A 72 7.16 -8.96 6.15
N ARG A 73 7.44 -9.11 4.84
CA ARG A 73 8.77 -8.88 4.26
C ARG A 73 9.17 -7.40 4.27
N LEU A 74 8.23 -6.49 4.08
CA LEU A 74 8.49 -5.06 3.86
C LEU A 74 8.15 -4.19 5.08
N LEU A 75 7.90 -4.81 6.23
CA LEU A 75 7.59 -4.14 7.48
C LEU A 75 8.67 -3.12 7.92
N PRO A 76 9.98 -3.41 7.79
CA PRO A 76 11.02 -2.43 8.14
C PRO A 76 10.92 -1.15 7.29
N GLU A 77 10.71 -1.29 5.99
CA GLU A 77 10.59 -0.17 5.06
C GLU A 77 9.31 0.64 5.28
N LEU A 78 8.21 -0.04 5.63
CA LEU A 78 6.97 0.62 6.03
C LEU A 78 7.15 1.43 7.33
N ALA A 79 7.83 0.86 8.33
CA ALA A 79 8.09 1.54 9.59
C ALA A 79 8.98 2.80 9.43
N ALA A 80 9.85 2.81 8.41
CA ALA A 80 10.64 3.99 8.06
C ALA A 80 9.82 5.09 7.33
N LEU A 81 8.67 4.75 6.74
CA LEU A 81 7.83 5.68 5.98
C LEU A 81 6.63 6.21 6.76
N LEU A 82 5.99 5.33 7.54
CA LEU A 82 4.69 5.58 8.18
C LEU A 82 4.87 6.06 9.62
N SER A 83 3.92 6.88 10.09
CA SER A 83 3.78 7.09 11.53
C SER A 83 3.29 5.81 12.20
N MET A 84 3.45 5.72 13.53
CA MET A 84 2.95 4.57 14.30
C MET A 84 1.45 4.33 14.07
N ASP A 85 0.63 5.40 14.09
CA ASP A 85 -0.82 5.30 13.87
C ASP A 85 -1.17 4.80 12.46
N ASP A 86 -0.43 5.24 11.45
CA ASP A 86 -0.62 4.81 10.06
C ASP A 86 -0.19 3.34 9.88
N LEU A 87 0.91 2.95 10.51
CA LEU A 87 1.39 1.57 10.51
C LEU A 87 0.42 0.63 11.22
N GLN A 88 -0.17 1.07 12.33
CA GLN A 88 -1.18 0.31 13.07
C GLN A 88 -2.41 0.02 12.21
N LYS A 89 -2.88 1.00 11.42
CA LYS A 89 -4.01 0.80 10.50
C LYS A 89 -3.70 -0.27 9.45
N VAL A 90 -2.50 -0.23 8.85
CA VAL A 90 -2.05 -1.24 7.89
C VAL A 90 -1.94 -2.63 8.55
N ALA A 91 -1.35 -2.70 9.74
CA ALA A 91 -1.22 -3.96 10.48
C ALA A 91 -2.58 -4.54 10.88
N GLN A 92 -3.55 -3.71 11.27
CA GLN A 92 -4.91 -4.16 11.64
C GLN A 92 -5.63 -4.85 10.49
N ALA A 93 -5.48 -4.35 9.25
CA ALA A 93 -6.05 -5.00 8.08
C ALA A 93 -5.53 -6.44 7.91
N HIS A 94 -4.23 -6.66 8.14
CA HIS A 94 -3.63 -8.00 8.09
C HIS A 94 -3.96 -8.87 9.31
N MET A 95 -4.11 -8.29 10.50
CA MET A 95 -4.53 -9.05 11.70
C MET A 95 -5.95 -9.60 11.54
N GLY A 96 -6.82 -8.92 10.78
CA GLY A 96 -8.16 -9.38 10.46
C GLY A 96 -8.22 -10.70 9.68
N HIS A 97 -7.11 -11.17 9.10
CA HIS A 97 -7.05 -12.40 8.31
C HIS A 97 -7.42 -13.64 9.14
N ALA A 98 -7.03 -13.69 10.42
CA ALA A 98 -7.40 -14.82 11.29
C ALA A 98 -8.92 -14.92 11.46
N GLY A 99 -9.60 -13.78 11.61
CA GLY A 99 -11.06 -13.71 11.66
C GLY A 99 -11.69 -14.12 10.34
N TYR A 100 -11.13 -13.65 9.22
CA TYR A 100 -11.59 -14.05 7.87
C TYR A 100 -11.50 -15.56 7.63
N ASP A 101 -10.35 -16.18 7.97
CA ASP A 101 -10.16 -17.62 7.85
C ASP A 101 -11.11 -18.42 8.75
N GLN A 102 -11.40 -17.90 9.96
CA GLN A 102 -12.38 -18.52 10.85
C GLN A 102 -13.79 -18.47 10.25
N LEU A 103 -14.19 -17.34 9.65
CA LEU A 103 -15.49 -17.23 8.97
C LEU A 103 -15.61 -18.22 7.81
N GLN A 104 -14.51 -18.49 7.09
CA GLN A 104 -14.49 -19.47 6.01
C GLN A 104 -14.72 -20.90 6.54
N ARG A 105 -14.11 -21.23 7.69
CA ARG A 105 -14.13 -22.60 8.25
C ARG A 105 -15.38 -22.92 9.05
N ASP A 106 -16.04 -21.92 9.63
CA ASP A 106 -17.19 -22.12 10.51
C ASP A 106 -18.53 -21.77 9.82
N PRO A 107 -19.28 -22.78 9.32
CA PRO A 107 -20.60 -22.57 8.74
C PRO A 107 -21.65 -22.23 9.80
N GLY A 108 -21.39 -22.48 11.09
CA GLY A 108 -22.32 -22.22 12.20
C GLY A 108 -22.51 -20.74 12.52
N ILE A 109 -21.64 -19.87 12.01
CA ILE A 109 -21.75 -18.42 12.22
C ILE A 109 -22.94 -17.87 11.41
N PRO A 110 -23.92 -17.19 12.07
CA PRO A 110 -25.07 -16.62 11.40
C PRO A 110 -24.68 -15.67 10.26
N ALA A 111 -25.44 -15.72 9.16
CA ALA A 111 -25.14 -14.95 7.95
C ALA A 111 -25.07 -13.42 8.20
N THR A 112 -25.90 -12.91 9.12
CA THR A 112 -25.91 -11.49 9.52
C THR A 112 -24.63 -11.09 10.25
N VAL A 113 -24.15 -11.93 11.18
CA VAL A 113 -22.91 -11.73 11.91
C VAL A 113 -21.72 -11.80 10.95
N ARG A 114 -21.69 -12.82 10.08
CA ARG A 114 -20.65 -13.00 9.04
C ARG A 114 -20.54 -11.77 8.14
N ARG A 115 -21.67 -11.27 7.62
CA ARG A 115 -21.70 -10.06 6.79
C ARG A 115 -21.19 -8.82 7.52
N THR A 116 -21.52 -8.69 8.81
CA THR A 116 -21.07 -7.55 9.63
C THR A 116 -19.57 -7.58 9.85
N ILE A 117 -19.01 -8.75 10.18
CA ILE A 117 -17.56 -8.90 10.36
C ILE A 117 -16.82 -8.66 9.04
N LEU A 118 -17.31 -9.20 7.92
CA LEU A 118 -16.72 -8.96 6.59
C LEU A 118 -16.82 -7.49 6.17
N ALA A 119 -17.90 -6.79 6.50
CA ALA A 119 -18.02 -5.35 6.24
C ALA A 119 -16.95 -4.56 7.03
N ARG A 120 -16.71 -4.92 8.29
CA ARG A 120 -15.66 -4.30 9.09
C ARG A 120 -14.26 -4.61 8.56
N ALA A 121 -14.02 -5.84 8.10
CA ALA A 121 -12.76 -6.20 7.47
C ALA A 121 -12.52 -5.42 6.17
N GLU A 122 -13.56 -5.23 5.36
CA GLU A 122 -13.50 -4.41 4.13
C GLU A 122 -13.16 -2.95 4.45
N GLU A 123 -13.75 -2.39 5.50
CA GLU A 123 -13.47 -1.03 5.98
C GLU A 123 -12.01 -0.88 6.45
N GLN A 124 -11.50 -1.85 7.23
CA GLN A 124 -10.10 -1.85 7.67
C GLN A 124 -9.11 -1.90 6.49
N HIS A 125 -9.42 -2.70 5.47
CA HIS A 125 -8.60 -2.73 4.25
C HIS A 125 -8.66 -1.39 3.52
N ARG A 126 -9.83 -0.76 3.42
CA ARG A 126 -10.00 0.57 2.81
C ARG A 126 -9.17 1.63 3.53
N ASP A 127 -9.29 1.71 4.85
CA ASP A 127 -8.53 2.64 5.69
C ASP A 127 -7.02 2.47 5.51
N ALA A 128 -6.55 1.22 5.48
CA ALA A 128 -5.15 0.90 5.26
C ALA A 128 -4.69 1.31 3.85
N THR A 129 -5.48 1.01 2.81
CA THR A 129 -5.16 1.43 1.44
C THR A 129 -5.13 2.95 1.31
N ASP A 130 -6.05 3.68 1.94
CA ASP A 130 -6.08 5.14 1.92
C ASP A 130 -4.84 5.77 2.56
N VAL A 131 -4.38 5.19 3.68
CA VAL A 131 -3.09 5.57 4.30
C VAL A 131 -1.95 5.40 3.31
N LEU A 132 -1.85 4.23 2.66
CA LEU A 132 -0.78 3.93 1.72
C LEU A 132 -0.84 4.81 0.47
N VAL A 133 -2.04 5.11 -0.04
CA VAL A 133 -2.27 6.06 -1.15
C VAL A 133 -1.70 7.43 -0.78
N ARG A 134 -2.00 7.93 0.43
CA ARG A 134 -1.51 9.23 0.90
C ARG A 134 -0.01 9.31 1.16
N ARG A 135 0.64 8.18 1.46
CA ARG A 135 2.06 8.15 1.87
C ARG A 135 3.00 7.70 0.75
N ALA A 136 2.56 6.77 -0.08
CA ALA A 136 3.40 6.11 -1.09
C ALA A 136 3.30 6.75 -2.47
N PHE A 137 2.16 7.36 -2.81
CA PHE A 137 1.89 7.88 -4.15
C PHE A 137 1.93 9.40 -4.20
N SER A 138 2.47 9.94 -5.29
CA SER A 138 2.38 11.36 -5.65
C SER A 138 0.95 11.74 -6.03
N GLN A 139 0.64 13.04 -6.00
CA GLN A 139 -0.70 13.53 -6.35
C GLN A 139 -1.14 13.10 -7.76
N ALA A 140 -0.23 13.13 -8.74
CA ALA A 140 -0.49 12.70 -10.11
C ALA A 140 -0.78 11.19 -10.21
N GLU A 141 -0.09 10.37 -9.42
CA GLU A 141 -0.35 8.92 -9.37
C GLU A 141 -1.70 8.63 -8.70
N ARG A 142 -2.06 9.36 -7.63
CA ARG A 142 -3.36 9.18 -6.94
C ARG A 142 -4.54 9.43 -7.85
N ALA A 143 -4.45 10.42 -8.73
CA ALA A 143 -5.49 10.71 -9.72
C ALA A 143 -5.75 9.53 -10.68
N ARG A 144 -4.78 8.63 -10.87
CA ARG A 144 -4.89 7.44 -11.73
C ARG A 144 -5.33 6.18 -10.98
N LEU A 145 -5.35 6.20 -9.65
CA LEU A 145 -5.76 5.06 -8.82
C LEU A 145 -7.28 4.98 -8.62
N VAL A 146 -8.01 6.06 -8.91
CA VAL A 146 -9.48 6.03 -8.96
C VAL A 146 -9.86 5.06 -10.08
N PRO A 147 -10.67 4.02 -9.82
CA PRO A 147 -11.12 3.14 -10.89
C PRO A 147 -11.83 4.01 -11.93
N PRO A 148 -11.57 3.85 -13.24
CA PRO A 148 -12.55 4.29 -14.22
C PRO A 148 -13.86 3.63 -13.79
N GLY A 149 -14.85 4.44 -13.42
CA GLY A 149 -16.19 3.92 -13.18
C GLY A 149 -16.60 3.07 -14.39
N PRO A 150 -17.48 2.08 -14.20
CA PRO A 150 -17.96 1.32 -15.34
C PRO A 150 -18.81 2.23 -16.22
N GLU A 151 -18.19 2.96 -17.14
CA GLU A 151 -18.77 3.18 -18.46
C GLU A 151 -18.71 1.83 -19.16
N ILE A 152 -19.61 0.93 -18.75
CA ILE A 152 -20.08 -0.10 -19.66
C ILE A 152 -21.05 0.68 -20.55
N PRO A 153 -20.75 0.91 -21.84
CA PRO A 153 -21.78 1.33 -22.76
C PRO A 153 -22.86 0.26 -22.69
N VAL A 154 -24.05 0.63 -22.22
CA VAL A 154 -25.25 -0.19 -22.39
C VAL A 154 -25.60 -0.10 -23.88
N GLU A 155 -24.78 -0.72 -24.71
CA GLU A 155 -25.13 -0.96 -26.09
C GLU A 155 -26.08 -2.15 -26.06
N ALA A 156 -27.34 -1.83 -26.36
CA ALA A 156 -28.50 -2.66 -26.20
C ALA A 156 -28.25 -4.10 -26.67
N THR A 157 -28.51 -5.06 -25.78
CA THR A 157 -28.87 -6.41 -26.16
C THR A 157 -30.18 -6.34 -26.95
N THR A 158 -30.10 -6.12 -28.26
CA THR A 158 -31.16 -6.53 -29.19
C THR A 158 -30.89 -7.98 -29.55
N ALA A 159 -31.65 -8.89 -28.94
CA ALA A 159 -31.71 -10.28 -29.34
C ALA A 159 -32.14 -10.37 -30.83
N PRO A 160 -31.57 -11.30 -31.63
CA PRO A 160 -32.10 -11.55 -32.95
C PRO A 160 -33.42 -12.32 -32.82
N GLU A 161 -34.48 -11.73 -33.38
CA GLU A 161 -35.77 -12.36 -33.63
C GLU A 161 -35.54 -13.60 -34.53
N VAL A 162 -35.73 -14.79 -33.96
CA VAL A 162 -35.77 -16.03 -34.74
C VAL A 162 -37.11 -16.06 -35.46
N ARG A 163 -37.11 -15.76 -36.76
CA ARG A 163 -38.25 -16.04 -37.63
C ARG A 163 -38.26 -17.53 -37.98
N THR A 164 -39.32 -18.20 -37.53
CA THR A 164 -39.84 -19.46 -38.08
C THR A 164 -40.34 -19.28 -39.51
#